data_AF-A0A0F9Q0I8-F1
#
_entry.id   AF-A0A0F9Q0I8-F1
#
_cell.length_a   1.000
_cell.length_b   1.000
_cell.length_c   1.000
_cell.angle_alpha   90.00
_cell.angle_beta   90.00
_cell.angle_gamma   90.00
#
_symmetry.space_group_name_H-M   'P 1'
#
loop_
_entity.id
_entity.type
_entity.pdbx_description
1 polymer ?
#
loop_
_entity_poly.entity_id
_entity_poly.type
_entity_poly.pdbx_seq_one_letter_code
_entity_poly.pdbx_strand_id
1 'polypeptide(L)'
;MPISGPKIFKLNFDGSFDNIAYENIKDAFKIVNILAIYVTQKKTMYIWIGKKATQSLKNHISNIRVLVKEEFPDFRILRNNTVEMRDEPYDFFQNLNINKEELYKQIDYQEKIMLPILKNIDNLKDKSEKFIKTTNYEDALKITKDIIELAKNVGDEALIAEQEKLISELKTKSETKKITDEIANKTTEVEKDFSNLINKKEFLKANNILAEFKKEIGVKYDSTQVTPATEFIVKGEKILKKEQGRLQKELTKLENDLFVSLKNFDLDIAA
;
A
#
# COMPACT_ATOMS: atom_id res chain seq x y z
N MET A 1 -29.25 13.98 -41.29
CA MET A 1 -28.81 13.67 -39.91
C MET A 1 -27.53 14.45 -39.66
N PRO A 2 -27.40 15.20 -38.56
CA PRO A 2 -26.16 15.90 -38.27
C PRO A 2 -25.05 14.86 -38.15
N ILE A 3 -23.94 15.10 -38.84
CA ILE A 3 -22.75 14.26 -38.76
C ILE A 3 -22.23 14.42 -37.34
N SER A 4 -22.58 13.49 -36.44
CA SER A 4 -21.96 13.42 -35.13
C SER A 4 -20.47 13.18 -35.36
N GLY A 5 -19.64 14.14 -34.97
CA GLY A 5 -18.18 14.03 -35.02
C GLY A 5 -17.68 12.83 -34.20
N PRO A 6 -16.36 12.56 -34.25
CA PRO A 6 -15.78 11.52 -33.43
C PRO A 6 -15.99 11.83 -31.95
N LYS A 7 -16.24 10.80 -31.15
CA LYS A 7 -16.35 10.89 -29.70
C LYS A 7 -14.99 10.59 -29.08
N ILE A 8 -14.54 11.43 -28.17
CA ILE A 8 -13.19 11.35 -27.59
C ILE A 8 -13.31 11.17 -26.10
N PHE A 9 -12.54 10.24 -25.58
CA PHE A 9 -12.56 9.87 -24.17
C PHE A 9 -11.13 9.85 -23.65
N LYS A 10 -10.86 10.58 -22.57
CA LYS A 10 -9.59 10.49 -21.83
C LYS A 10 -9.72 9.38 -20.80
N LEU A 11 -8.80 8.44 -20.80
CA LEU A 11 -8.76 7.37 -19.79
C LEU A 11 -8.22 7.92 -18.47
N ASN A 12 -8.94 7.65 -17.38
CA ASN A 12 -8.56 8.01 -16.01
C ASN A 12 -7.86 6.85 -15.29
N PHE A 13 -7.22 7.15 -14.16
CA PHE A 13 -6.48 6.17 -13.34
C PHE A 13 -7.32 4.96 -12.90
N ASP A 14 -8.57 5.20 -12.55
CA ASP A 14 -9.53 4.19 -12.11
C ASP A 14 -10.14 3.36 -13.25
N GLY A 15 -9.81 3.70 -14.50
CA GLY A 15 -10.36 3.06 -15.70
C GLY A 15 -11.65 3.72 -16.23
N SER A 16 -12.13 4.79 -15.59
CA SER A 16 -13.24 5.60 -16.12
C SER A 16 -12.81 6.48 -17.30
N PHE A 17 -13.78 7.12 -17.96
CA PHE A 17 -13.55 8.00 -19.09
C PHE A 17 -14.09 9.41 -18.87
N ASP A 18 -13.26 10.42 -19.15
CA ASP A 18 -13.75 11.79 -19.32
C ASP A 18 -14.08 12.04 -20.79
N ASN A 19 -15.30 12.48 -21.07
CA ASN A 19 -15.68 12.88 -22.43
C ASN A 19 -15.04 14.23 -22.78
N ILE A 20 -14.30 14.28 -23.89
CA ILE A 20 -13.67 15.48 -24.40
C ILE A 20 -14.44 15.98 -25.62
N ALA A 21 -14.85 17.25 -25.58
CA ALA A 21 -15.46 17.91 -26.72
C ALA A 21 -14.50 17.92 -27.92
N TYR A 22 -15.03 17.70 -29.13
CA TYR A 22 -14.20 17.59 -30.34
C TYR A 22 -13.39 18.85 -30.62
N GLU A 23 -13.91 20.04 -30.33
CA GLU A 23 -13.14 21.29 -30.42
C GLU A 23 -11.85 21.29 -29.59
N ASN A 24 -11.80 20.52 -28.51
CA ASN A 24 -10.66 20.46 -27.57
C ASN A 24 -9.77 19.23 -27.80
N ILE A 25 -9.98 18.46 -28.89
CA ILE A 25 -9.25 17.21 -29.14
C ILE A 25 -7.73 17.42 -29.19
N LYS A 26 -7.28 18.57 -29.72
CA LYS A 26 -5.85 18.91 -29.82
C LYS A 26 -5.20 19.00 -28.45
N ASP A 27 -5.86 19.64 -27.49
CA ASP A 27 -5.34 19.81 -26.12
C ASP A 27 -5.34 18.49 -25.33
N ALA A 28 -6.15 17.52 -25.75
CA ALA A 28 -6.22 16.20 -25.14
C ALA A 28 -5.01 15.31 -25.47
N PHE A 29 -4.34 15.55 -26.61
CA PHE A 29 -3.14 14.82 -27.03
C PHE A 29 -1.92 15.22 -26.21
N LYS A 30 -1.90 14.76 -24.96
CA LYS A 30 -0.76 14.92 -24.07
C LYS A 30 0.12 13.68 -24.05
N ILE A 31 1.43 13.88 -23.92
CA ILE A 31 2.39 12.76 -23.92
C ILE A 31 2.18 11.78 -22.75
N VAL A 32 1.44 12.18 -21.71
CA VAL A 32 1.10 11.38 -20.52
C VAL A 32 -0.29 10.74 -20.58
N ASN A 33 -1.11 11.05 -21.60
CA ASN A 33 -2.50 10.60 -21.67
C ASN A 33 -2.66 9.31 -22.50
N ILE A 34 -3.79 8.62 -22.26
CA ILE A 34 -4.35 7.63 -23.18
C ILE A 34 -5.74 8.11 -23.59
N LEU A 35 -6.01 8.13 -24.88
CA LEU A 35 -7.29 8.55 -25.44
C LEU A 35 -7.98 7.38 -26.17
N ALA A 36 -9.26 7.14 -25.87
CA ALA A 36 -10.12 6.32 -26.71
C ALA A 36 -10.95 7.22 -27.62
N ILE A 37 -10.83 7.04 -28.93
CA ILE A 37 -11.44 7.90 -29.94
C ILE A 37 -12.32 7.04 -30.85
N TYR A 38 -13.63 7.25 -30.78
CA TYR A 38 -14.62 6.51 -31.56
C TYR A 38 -15.11 7.34 -32.75
N VAL A 39 -14.79 6.88 -33.97
CA VAL A 39 -15.24 7.49 -35.22
C VAL A 39 -16.56 6.81 -35.66
N THR A 40 -17.68 7.43 -35.27
CA THR A 40 -19.04 6.87 -35.41
C THR A 40 -19.36 6.38 -36.83
N GLN A 41 -19.06 7.16 -37.86
CA GLN A 41 -19.37 6.80 -39.25
C GLN A 41 -18.64 5.56 -39.74
N LYS A 42 -17.40 5.36 -39.26
CA LYS A 42 -16.54 4.23 -39.65
C LYS A 42 -16.66 3.06 -38.69
N LYS A 43 -17.32 3.24 -37.55
CA LYS A 43 -17.40 2.26 -36.45
C LYS A 43 -15.99 1.79 -36.03
N THR A 44 -15.03 2.69 -36.09
CA THR A 44 -13.62 2.45 -35.74
C THR A 44 -13.31 3.12 -34.42
N MET A 45 -12.64 2.40 -33.54
CA MET A 45 -12.05 2.95 -32.32
C MET A 45 -10.54 3.00 -32.45
N TYR A 46 -9.96 4.16 -32.14
CA TYR A 46 -8.53 4.34 -31.97
C TYR A 46 -8.23 4.48 -30.49
N ILE A 47 -7.23 3.74 -30.00
CA ILE A 47 -6.67 3.92 -28.66
C ILE A 47 -5.31 4.58 -28.87
N TRP A 48 -5.24 5.89 -28.67
CA TRP A 48 -4.01 6.65 -28.80
C TRP A 48 -3.26 6.67 -27.47
N ILE A 49 -1.97 6.33 -27.50
CA ILE A 49 -1.14 6.18 -26.30
C ILE A 49 -0.01 7.20 -26.33
N GLY A 50 -0.04 8.15 -25.41
CA GLY A 50 1.07 9.06 -25.15
C GLY A 50 2.33 8.30 -24.73
N LYS A 51 3.48 8.71 -25.26
CA LYS A 51 4.79 8.04 -25.03
C LYS A 51 5.17 7.89 -23.55
N LYS A 52 4.69 8.78 -22.70
CA LYS A 52 4.97 8.86 -21.26
C LYS A 52 3.75 8.54 -20.40
N ALA A 53 2.70 7.96 -20.98
CA ALA A 53 1.57 7.46 -20.20
C ALA A 53 2.03 6.45 -19.13
N THR A 54 1.48 6.58 -17.93
CA THR A 54 1.84 5.74 -16.78
C THR A 54 1.49 4.27 -17.02
N GLN A 55 2.20 3.36 -16.35
CA GLN A 55 1.90 1.93 -16.44
C GLN A 55 0.48 1.61 -15.94
N SER A 56 0.03 2.33 -14.91
CA SER A 56 -1.32 2.24 -14.36
C SER A 56 -2.39 2.46 -15.44
N LEU A 57 -2.24 3.48 -16.29
CA LEU A 57 -3.13 3.70 -17.44
C LEU A 57 -2.99 2.59 -18.49
N LYS A 58 -1.76 2.18 -18.80
CA LYS A 58 -1.50 1.15 -19.82
C LYS A 58 -2.13 -0.20 -19.48
N ASN A 59 -2.24 -0.54 -18.19
CA ASN A 59 -2.85 -1.79 -17.73
C ASN A 59 -4.33 -1.91 -18.15
N HIS A 60 -5.03 -0.78 -18.35
CA HIS A 60 -6.43 -0.76 -18.78
C HIS A 60 -6.60 -0.94 -20.30
N ILE A 61 -5.55 -0.78 -21.12
CA ILE A 61 -5.66 -0.79 -22.61
C ILE A 61 -6.39 -2.02 -23.13
N SER A 62 -6.08 -3.20 -22.59
CA SER A 62 -6.69 -4.47 -23.00
C SER A 62 -8.21 -4.49 -22.76
N ASN A 63 -8.69 -3.75 -21.78
CA ASN A 63 -10.09 -3.71 -21.35
C ASN A 63 -10.83 -2.44 -21.81
N ILE A 64 -10.15 -1.44 -22.40
CA ILE A 64 -10.78 -0.19 -22.88
C ILE A 64 -12.03 -0.49 -23.72
N ARG A 65 -11.96 -1.50 -24.60
CA ARG A 65 -13.12 -1.86 -25.43
C ARG A 65 -14.31 -2.34 -24.62
N VAL A 66 -14.06 -3.12 -23.56
CA VAL A 66 -15.11 -3.60 -22.65
C VAL A 66 -15.71 -2.42 -21.91
N LEU A 67 -14.86 -1.59 -21.30
CA LEU A 67 -15.26 -0.41 -20.53
C LEU A 67 -16.09 0.57 -21.37
N VAL A 68 -15.62 0.91 -22.58
CA VAL A 68 -16.36 1.79 -23.51
C VAL A 68 -17.71 1.19 -23.91
N LYS A 69 -17.82 -0.13 -24.01
CA LYS A 69 -19.08 -0.79 -24.39
C LYS A 69 -20.06 -0.88 -23.22
N GLU A 70 -19.56 -1.02 -22.00
CA GLU A 70 -20.37 -0.97 -20.78
C GLU A 70 -20.95 0.43 -20.58
N GLU A 71 -20.11 1.46 -20.76
CA GLU A 71 -20.51 2.86 -20.59
C GLU A 71 -21.34 3.38 -21.78
N PHE A 72 -21.06 2.91 -23.00
CA PHE A 72 -21.76 3.28 -24.23
C PHE A 72 -22.25 2.04 -25.02
N PRO A 73 -23.32 1.37 -24.57
CA PRO A 73 -23.83 0.13 -25.19
C PRO A 73 -24.20 0.24 -26.67
N ASP A 74 -24.57 1.45 -27.11
CA ASP A 74 -24.95 1.73 -28.49
C ASP A 74 -23.76 1.73 -29.48
N PHE A 75 -22.52 1.77 -28.99
CA PHE A 75 -21.34 1.79 -29.85
C PHE A 75 -21.13 0.43 -30.50
N ARG A 76 -21.33 0.40 -31.82
CA ARG A 76 -20.93 -0.74 -32.65
C ARG A 76 -19.50 -0.52 -33.10
N ILE A 77 -18.54 -1.20 -32.47
CA ILE A 77 -17.11 -1.13 -32.83
C ILE A 77 -16.76 -2.31 -33.74
N LEU A 78 -16.47 -2.02 -35.01
CA LEU A 78 -16.05 -2.99 -36.02
C LEU A 78 -14.54 -3.15 -36.10
N ARG A 79 -13.78 -2.07 -35.88
CA ARG A 79 -12.32 -2.06 -35.91
C ARG A 79 -11.78 -1.39 -34.66
N ASN A 80 -10.71 -1.94 -34.10
CA ASN A 80 -10.00 -1.40 -32.95
C ASN A 80 -8.52 -1.30 -33.29
N ASN A 81 -7.98 -0.09 -33.22
CA ASN A 81 -6.59 0.20 -33.55
C ASN A 81 -5.93 0.81 -32.33
N THR A 82 -4.92 0.14 -31.79
CA THR A 82 -4.03 0.75 -30.79
C THR A 82 -2.91 1.44 -31.51
N VAL A 83 -2.69 2.71 -31.17
CA VAL A 83 -1.79 3.61 -31.87
C VAL A 83 -0.88 4.27 -30.86
N GLU A 84 0.42 4.02 -30.96
CA GLU A 84 1.40 4.76 -30.17
C GLU A 84 1.62 6.15 -30.77
N MET A 85 1.94 7.11 -29.90
CA MET A 85 2.29 8.47 -30.30
C MET A 85 3.40 8.45 -31.37
N ARG A 86 3.16 9.11 -32.50
CA ARG A 86 3.99 9.16 -33.72
C ARG A 86 3.88 7.95 -34.67
N ASP A 87 3.15 6.92 -34.29
CA ASP A 87 2.84 5.77 -35.14
C ASP A 87 1.41 5.85 -35.70
N GLU A 88 0.82 7.05 -35.73
CA GLU A 88 -0.53 7.24 -36.24
C GLU A 88 -0.62 6.97 -37.75
N PRO A 89 -1.52 6.06 -38.18
CA PRO A 89 -1.69 5.76 -39.59
C PRO A 89 -2.36 6.92 -40.34
N TYR A 90 -2.22 6.97 -41.67
CA TYR A 90 -2.78 8.05 -42.48
C TYR A 90 -4.29 8.24 -42.27
N ASP A 91 -5.03 7.13 -42.13
CA ASP A 91 -6.47 7.15 -41.91
C ASP A 91 -6.86 7.75 -40.54
N PHE A 92 -6.00 7.68 -39.52
CA PHE A 92 -6.22 8.36 -38.24
C PHE A 92 -6.38 9.87 -38.43
N PHE A 93 -5.44 10.50 -39.14
CA PHE A 93 -5.48 11.94 -39.40
C PHE A 93 -6.66 12.35 -40.27
N GLN A 94 -6.96 11.55 -41.31
CA GLN A 94 -8.12 11.78 -42.18
C GLN A 94 -9.44 11.67 -41.42
N ASN A 95 -9.61 10.62 -40.62
CA ASN A 95 -10.85 10.35 -39.90
C ASN A 95 -11.11 11.36 -38.77
N LEU A 96 -10.04 11.92 -38.18
CA LEU A 96 -10.15 12.93 -37.12
C LEU A 96 -10.09 14.37 -37.64
N ASN A 97 -9.83 14.57 -38.94
CA ASN A 97 -9.62 15.88 -39.55
C ASN A 97 -8.57 16.72 -38.79
N ILE A 98 -7.44 16.08 -38.46
CA ILE A 98 -6.31 16.69 -37.74
C ILE A 98 -5.11 16.78 -38.68
N ASN A 99 -4.40 17.91 -38.65
CA ASN A 99 -3.15 18.08 -39.36
C ASN A 99 -2.00 17.37 -38.61
N LYS A 100 -1.32 16.44 -39.30
CA LYS A 100 -0.19 15.67 -38.76
C LYS A 100 0.96 16.55 -38.27
N GLU A 101 1.36 17.55 -39.06
CA GLU A 101 2.48 18.43 -38.71
C GLU A 101 2.15 19.30 -37.50
N GLU A 102 0.90 19.77 -37.40
CA GLU A 102 0.44 20.56 -36.25
C GLU A 102 0.45 19.74 -34.96
N LEU A 103 -0.08 18.52 -34.99
CA LEU A 103 -0.05 17.60 -33.85
C LEU A 103 1.40 17.32 -33.41
N TYR A 104 2.29 17.04 -34.35
CA TYR A 104 3.68 16.72 -34.03
C TYR A 104 4.45 17.92 -33.48
N LYS A 105 4.22 19.13 -34.00
CA LYS A 105 4.80 20.35 -33.42
C LYS A 105 4.36 20.56 -31.97
N GLN A 106 3.08 20.28 -31.67
CA GLN A 106 2.57 20.36 -30.31
C GLN A 106 3.21 19.29 -29.41
N ILE A 107 3.36 18.06 -29.89
CA ILE A 107 4.04 16.98 -29.16
C ILE A 107 5.52 17.33 -28.92
N ASP A 108 6.23 17.85 -29.91
CA ASP A 108 7.62 18.29 -29.78
C ASP A 108 7.77 19.36 -28.68
N TYR A 109 6.85 20.33 -28.65
CA TYR A 109 6.82 21.36 -27.63
C TYR A 109 6.57 20.79 -26.24
N GLN A 110 5.62 19.86 -26.11
CA GLN A 110 5.36 19.15 -24.86
C GLN A 110 6.56 18.34 -24.40
N GLU A 111 7.20 17.57 -25.30
CA GLU A 111 8.41 16.79 -24.96
C GLU A 111 9.52 17.72 -24.45
N LYS A 112 9.75 18.87 -25.10
CA LYS A 112 10.77 19.84 -24.68
C LYS A 112 10.55 20.36 -23.25
N ILE A 113 9.30 20.59 -22.85
CA ILE A 113 8.96 21.17 -21.54
C ILE A 113 8.81 20.09 -20.46
N MET A 114 8.14 18.99 -20.79
CA MET A 114 7.73 17.98 -19.81
C MET A 114 8.82 16.94 -19.56
N LEU A 115 9.67 16.59 -20.53
CA LEU A 115 10.67 15.53 -20.33
C LEU A 115 11.64 15.78 -19.16
N PRO A 116 12.16 17.00 -18.93
CA PRO A 116 12.98 17.28 -17.76
C PRO A 116 12.22 17.07 -16.44
N ILE A 117 10.94 17.45 -16.39
CA ILE A 117 10.09 17.30 -15.21
C ILE A 117 9.80 15.81 -14.95
N LEU A 118 9.44 15.07 -16.01
CA LEU A 118 9.19 13.63 -15.93
C LEU A 118 10.44 12.86 -15.48
N LYS A 119 11.63 13.25 -15.95
CA LYS A 119 12.89 12.67 -15.47
C LYS A 119 13.12 12.95 -13.98
N ASN A 120 12.76 14.12 -13.49
CA ASN A 120 12.84 14.43 -12.06
C ASN A 120 11.84 13.60 -11.25
N ILE A 121 10.62 13.40 -11.76
CA ILE A 121 9.63 12.50 -11.17
C ILE A 121 10.19 11.08 -11.06
N ASP A 122 10.79 10.54 -12.12
CA ASP A 122 11.37 9.18 -12.12
C ASP A 122 12.47 9.06 -11.03
N ASN A 123 13.37 10.04 -10.94
CA ASN A 123 14.40 10.07 -9.89
C ASN A 123 13.81 10.15 -8.48
N LEU A 124 12.70 10.86 -8.29
CA LEU A 124 12.01 10.96 -7.01
C LEU A 124 11.28 9.65 -6.67
N LYS A 125 10.69 8.97 -7.65
CA LYS A 125 10.09 7.63 -7.46
C LYS A 125 11.13 6.64 -6.94
N ASP A 126 12.31 6.60 -7.55
CA ASP A 126 13.41 5.73 -7.10
C ASP A 126 13.85 6.05 -5.66
N LYS A 127 13.89 7.34 -5.29
CA LYS A 127 14.20 7.75 -3.91
C LYS A 127 13.10 7.35 -2.93
N SER A 128 11.84 7.58 -3.29
CA SER A 128 10.68 7.18 -2.48
C SER A 128 10.72 5.68 -2.20
N GLU A 129 10.94 4.85 -3.23
CA GLU A 129 11.01 3.39 -3.09
C GLU A 129 12.13 2.95 -2.13
N LYS A 130 13.29 3.62 -2.18
CA LYS A 130 14.39 3.37 -1.23
C LYS A 130 13.97 3.67 0.21
N PHE A 131 13.28 4.78 0.46
CA PHE A 131 12.78 5.12 1.79
C PHE A 131 11.70 4.16 2.28
N ILE A 132 10.81 3.70 1.39
CA ILE A 132 9.81 2.68 1.71
C ILE A 132 10.48 1.36 2.12
N LYS A 133 11.50 0.92 1.36
CA LYS A 133 12.28 -0.29 1.67
C LYS A 133 13.00 -0.20 3.01
N THR A 134 13.52 0.97 3.37
CA THR A 134 14.16 1.21 4.68
C THR A 134 13.16 1.56 5.78
N THR A 135 11.86 1.46 5.52
CA THR A 135 10.75 1.79 6.45
C THR A 135 10.77 3.23 6.96
N ASN A 136 11.44 4.13 6.25
CA ASN A 136 11.42 5.57 6.53
C ASN A 136 10.23 6.21 5.80
N TYR A 137 9.05 5.99 6.36
CA TYR A 137 7.79 6.40 5.72
C TYR A 137 7.58 7.91 5.71
N GLU A 138 8.16 8.66 6.65
CA GLU A 138 8.02 10.13 6.70
C GLU A 138 8.73 10.80 5.52
N ASP A 139 9.96 10.38 5.21
CA ASP A 139 10.69 10.88 4.03
C ASP A 139 10.04 10.41 2.72
N ALA A 140 9.55 9.17 2.66
CA ALA A 140 8.79 8.67 1.52
C ALA A 140 7.53 9.51 1.26
N LEU A 141 6.80 9.89 2.32
CA LEU A 141 5.62 10.76 2.23
C LEU A 141 5.97 12.16 1.70
N LYS A 142 7.09 12.74 2.13
CA LYS A 142 7.55 14.04 1.64
C LYS A 142 7.84 13.98 0.14
N ILE A 143 8.63 13.01 -0.29
CA ILE A 143 8.97 12.84 -1.71
C ILE A 143 7.72 12.56 -2.56
N THR A 144 6.79 11.76 -2.05
CA THR A 144 5.54 11.46 -2.77
C THR A 144 4.72 12.74 -3.01
N LYS A 145 4.72 13.69 -2.07
CA LYS A 145 4.09 15.01 -2.26
C LYS A 145 4.82 15.86 -3.30
N ASP A 146 6.15 15.84 -3.30
CA ASP A 146 6.95 16.54 -4.31
C ASP A 146 6.67 15.98 -5.72
N ILE A 147 6.47 14.66 -5.85
CA ILE A 147 6.05 14.03 -7.12
C ILE A 147 4.67 14.55 -7.55
N ILE A 148 3.70 14.66 -6.64
CA ILE A 148 2.36 15.19 -6.95
C ILE A 148 2.46 16.63 -7.49
N GLU A 149 3.29 17.47 -6.89
CA GLU A 149 3.49 18.85 -7.34
C GLU A 149 4.06 18.89 -8.78
N LEU A 150 5.08 18.07 -9.06
CA LEU A 150 5.62 17.96 -10.41
C LEU A 150 4.61 17.37 -11.41
N ALA A 151 3.80 16.41 -10.99
CA ALA A 151 2.76 15.79 -11.81
C ALA A 151 1.66 16.80 -12.18
N LYS A 152 1.29 17.69 -11.25
CA LYS A 152 0.38 18.81 -11.53
C LYS A 152 0.93 19.74 -12.60
N ASN A 153 2.24 20.02 -12.57
CA ASN A 153 2.89 20.89 -13.57
C ASN A 153 2.86 20.31 -14.99
N VAL A 154 2.80 18.98 -15.14
CA VAL A 154 2.69 18.32 -16.46
C VAL A 154 1.26 17.87 -16.78
N GLY A 155 0.31 18.07 -15.86
CA GLY A 155 -1.08 17.64 -16.00
C GLY A 155 -1.24 16.12 -16.08
N ASP A 156 -0.39 15.36 -15.39
CA ASP A 156 -0.49 13.90 -15.29
C ASP A 156 -1.40 13.51 -14.11
N GLU A 157 -2.70 13.64 -14.33
CA GLU A 157 -3.74 13.35 -13.34
C GLU A 157 -3.71 11.88 -12.86
N ALA A 158 -3.33 10.97 -13.75
CA ALA A 158 -3.24 9.56 -13.40
C ALA A 158 -2.11 9.31 -12.40
N LEU A 159 -0.95 9.95 -12.61
CA LEU A 159 0.14 9.89 -11.65
C LEU A 159 -0.24 10.55 -10.31
N ILE A 160 -0.97 11.66 -10.33
CA ILE A 160 -1.45 12.32 -9.09
C ILE A 160 -2.29 11.33 -8.27
N ALA A 161 -3.29 10.71 -8.88
CA ALA A 161 -4.16 9.73 -8.21
C ALA A 161 -3.36 8.52 -7.68
N GLU A 162 -2.40 8.01 -8.46
CA GLU A 162 -1.50 6.94 -8.04
C GLU A 162 -0.72 7.31 -6.76
N GLN A 163 -0.14 8.52 -6.73
CA GLN A 163 0.63 8.99 -5.59
C GLN A 163 -0.26 9.33 -4.38
N GLU A 164 -1.48 9.83 -4.57
CA GLU A 164 -2.44 10.05 -3.48
C GLU A 164 -2.84 8.74 -2.81
N LYS A 165 -3.07 7.70 -3.60
CA LYS A 165 -3.29 6.34 -3.07
C LYS A 165 -2.07 5.87 -2.28
N LEU A 166 -0.86 6.03 -2.81
CA LEU A 166 0.37 5.66 -2.10
C LEU A 166 0.52 6.43 -0.77
N ILE A 167 0.19 7.72 -0.72
CA ILE A 167 0.20 8.50 0.54
C ILE A 167 -0.72 7.87 1.58
N SER A 168 -1.92 7.43 1.20
CA SER A 168 -2.85 6.78 2.14
C SER A 168 -2.25 5.50 2.72
N GLU A 169 -1.65 4.65 1.89
CA GLU A 169 -0.98 3.41 2.32
C GLU A 169 0.23 3.68 3.21
N LEU A 170 1.04 4.70 2.89
CA LEU A 170 2.22 5.07 3.67
C LEU A 170 1.87 5.66 5.03
N LYS A 171 0.77 6.43 5.14
CA LYS A 171 0.27 6.94 6.43
C LYS A 171 -0.11 5.79 7.35
N THR A 172 -0.89 4.82 6.87
CA THR A 172 -1.27 3.63 7.65
C THR A 172 -0.03 2.84 8.09
N LYS A 173 0.95 2.64 7.19
CA LYS A 173 2.22 1.98 7.54
C LYS A 173 3.04 2.76 8.57
N SER A 174 3.07 4.08 8.47
CA SER A 174 3.77 4.95 9.42
C SER A 174 3.15 4.88 10.82
N GLU A 175 1.83 4.94 10.91
CA GLU A 175 1.09 4.81 12.17
C GLU A 175 1.30 3.42 12.80
N THR A 176 1.18 2.37 11.99
CA THR A 176 1.45 0.99 12.44
C THR A 176 2.87 0.83 12.96
N LYS A 177 3.86 1.43 12.29
CA LYS A 177 5.25 1.41 12.72
C LYS A 177 5.44 2.14 14.05
N LYS A 178 4.85 3.33 14.23
CA LYS A 178 4.93 4.07 15.51
C LYS A 178 4.39 3.23 16.67
N ILE A 179 3.23 2.61 16.48
CA ILE A 179 2.64 1.69 17.48
C ILE A 179 3.57 0.51 17.77
N THR A 180 4.12 -0.11 16.72
CA THR A 180 5.04 -1.25 16.85
C THR A 180 6.31 -0.88 17.62
N ASP A 181 6.89 0.29 17.31
CA ASP A 181 8.09 0.81 17.96
C ASP A 181 7.82 1.14 19.44
N GLU A 182 6.67 1.75 19.77
CA GLU A 182 6.24 2.00 21.14
C GLU A 182 6.11 0.70 21.95
N ILE A 183 5.47 -0.32 21.38
CA ILE A 183 5.32 -1.62 22.04
C ILE A 183 6.69 -2.30 22.21
N ALA A 184 7.57 -2.24 21.22
CA ALA A 184 8.92 -2.81 21.29
C ALA A 184 9.77 -2.15 22.39
N ASN A 185 9.72 -0.82 22.49
CA ASN A 185 10.40 -0.09 23.55
C ASN A 185 9.87 -0.49 24.92
N LYS A 186 8.55 -0.53 25.08
CA LYS A 186 7.91 -0.95 26.33
C LYS A 186 8.23 -2.41 26.70
N THR A 187 8.29 -3.29 25.71
CA THR A 187 8.71 -4.70 25.90
C THR A 187 10.10 -4.75 26.50
N THR A 188 11.03 -3.95 25.98
CA THR A 188 12.42 -3.90 26.46
C THR A 188 12.51 -3.47 27.93
N GLU A 189 11.72 -2.47 28.32
CA GLU A 189 11.65 -2.01 29.72
C GLU A 189 11.09 -3.09 30.65
N VAL A 190 9.96 -3.68 30.27
CA VAL A 190 9.29 -4.72 31.07
C VAL A 190 10.12 -6.00 31.16
N GLU A 191 10.80 -6.40 30.08
CA GLU A 191 11.68 -7.56 30.06
C GLU A 191 12.86 -7.40 31.03
N LYS A 192 13.41 -6.18 31.14
CA LYS A 192 14.47 -5.86 32.10
C LYS A 192 13.97 -6.03 33.54
N ASP A 193 12.80 -5.48 33.87
CA ASP A 193 12.22 -5.59 35.21
C ASP A 193 11.83 -7.02 35.57
N PHE A 194 11.24 -7.75 34.62
CA PHE A 194 10.93 -9.16 34.75
C PHE A 194 12.20 -9.97 35.05
N SER A 195 13.26 -9.79 34.25
CA SER A 195 14.52 -10.50 34.42
C SER A 195 15.16 -10.22 35.79
N ASN A 196 15.08 -8.99 36.27
CA ASN A 196 15.55 -8.62 37.61
C ASN A 196 14.79 -9.34 38.72
N LEU A 197 13.46 -9.47 38.61
CA LEU A 197 12.65 -10.20 39.60
C LEU A 197 12.91 -11.70 39.58
N ILE A 198 13.08 -12.29 38.40
CA ILE A 198 13.47 -13.70 38.25
C ILE A 198 14.81 -13.96 38.95
N ASN A 199 15.81 -13.08 38.76
CA ASN A 199 17.12 -13.20 39.40
C ASN A 199 17.04 -13.08 40.94
N LYS A 200 16.14 -12.24 41.45
CA LYS A 200 15.86 -12.12 42.89
C LYS A 200 14.96 -13.23 43.44
N LYS A 201 14.52 -14.18 42.61
CA LYS A 201 13.54 -15.23 42.93
C LYS A 201 12.18 -14.69 43.40
N GLU A 202 11.82 -13.48 42.99
CA GLU A 202 10.53 -12.84 43.30
C GLU A 202 9.46 -13.22 42.26
N PHE A 203 9.22 -14.53 42.08
CA PHE A 203 8.42 -15.07 40.98
C PHE A 203 6.96 -14.61 40.96
N LEU A 204 6.36 -14.37 42.12
CA LEU A 204 4.97 -13.92 42.22
C LEU A 204 4.83 -12.49 41.67
N LYS A 205 5.79 -11.61 41.96
CA LYS A 205 5.83 -10.27 41.37
C LYS A 205 6.17 -10.33 39.88
N ALA A 206 7.09 -11.20 39.47
CA ALA A 206 7.42 -11.39 38.06
C ALA A 206 6.19 -11.84 37.24
N ASN A 207 5.38 -12.76 37.80
CA ASN A 207 4.12 -13.19 37.20
C ASN A 207 3.11 -12.04 37.07
N ASN A 208 3.00 -11.18 38.09
CA ASN A 208 2.10 -10.03 38.03
C ASN A 208 2.49 -9.05 36.93
N ILE A 209 3.78 -8.70 36.82
CA ILE A 209 4.26 -7.81 35.74
C ILE A 209 3.95 -8.40 34.36
N LEU A 210 4.22 -9.70 34.16
CA LEU A 210 3.94 -10.35 32.89
C LEU A 210 2.44 -10.36 32.56
N ALA A 211 1.59 -10.62 33.55
CA ALA A 211 0.14 -10.63 33.39
C ALA A 211 -0.41 -9.23 33.09
N GLU A 212 0.07 -8.20 33.78
CA GLU A 212 -0.30 -6.80 33.54
C GLU A 212 0.13 -6.35 32.14
N PHE A 213 1.36 -6.67 31.73
CA PHE A 213 1.85 -6.38 30.39
C PHE A 213 1.01 -7.07 29.31
N LYS A 214 0.71 -8.36 29.47
CA LYS A 214 -0.14 -9.12 28.55
C LYS A 214 -1.54 -8.52 28.44
N LYS A 215 -2.13 -8.10 29.57
CA LYS A 215 -3.43 -7.43 29.61
C LYS A 215 -3.38 -6.09 28.91
N GLU A 216 -2.36 -5.28 29.17
CA GLU A 216 -2.24 -3.95 28.58
C GLU A 216 -2.07 -4.01 27.07
N ILE A 217 -1.23 -4.92 26.57
CA ILE A 217 -1.08 -5.14 25.13
C ILE A 217 -2.37 -5.70 24.56
N GLY A 218 -2.95 -6.76 25.13
CA GLY A 218 -4.15 -7.39 24.58
C GLY A 218 -5.42 -6.52 24.59
N VAL A 219 -5.46 -5.46 25.39
CA VAL A 219 -6.57 -4.48 25.38
C VAL A 219 -6.35 -3.38 24.33
N LYS A 220 -5.10 -2.98 24.08
CA LYS A 220 -4.78 -1.85 23.20
C LYS A 220 -4.37 -2.27 21.79
N TYR A 221 -3.85 -3.49 21.63
CA TYR A 221 -3.13 -3.92 20.43
C TYR A 221 -3.29 -5.43 20.17
N ASP A 222 -3.18 -5.83 18.90
CA ASP A 222 -3.02 -7.24 18.56
C ASP A 222 -1.57 -7.65 18.83
N SER A 223 -1.35 -8.37 19.95
CA SER A 223 -0.02 -8.76 20.41
C SER A 223 0.75 -9.61 19.40
N THR A 224 0.04 -10.31 18.49
CA THR A 224 0.64 -11.15 17.45
C THR A 224 1.39 -10.36 16.39
N GLN A 225 1.18 -9.04 16.31
CA GLN A 225 1.79 -8.17 15.31
C GLN A 225 3.15 -7.61 15.74
N VAL A 226 3.56 -7.81 17.00
CA VAL A 226 4.84 -7.31 17.53
C VAL A 226 5.69 -8.48 18.01
N THR A 227 6.62 -8.93 17.17
CA THR A 227 7.48 -10.09 17.44
C THR A 227 8.21 -10.02 18.79
N PRO A 228 8.86 -8.89 19.18
CA PRO A 228 9.53 -8.80 20.48
C PRO A 228 8.58 -9.06 21.67
N ALA A 229 7.38 -8.45 21.65
CA ALA A 229 6.40 -8.61 22.72
C ALA A 229 5.90 -10.05 22.82
N THR A 230 5.60 -10.68 21.68
CA THR A 230 5.16 -12.08 21.63
C THR A 230 6.25 -13.02 22.15
N GLU A 231 7.50 -12.83 21.71
CA GLU A 231 8.63 -13.64 22.18
C GLU A 231 8.84 -13.50 23.70
N PHE A 232 8.78 -12.27 24.22
CA PHE A 232 8.91 -12.02 25.65
C PHE A 232 7.80 -12.72 26.44
N ILE A 233 6.53 -12.61 26.01
CA ILE A 233 5.40 -13.26 26.68
C ILE A 233 5.59 -14.78 26.72
N VAL A 234 5.91 -15.41 25.59
CA VAL A 234 6.10 -16.86 25.51
C VAL A 234 7.28 -17.33 26.37
N LYS A 235 8.40 -16.60 26.35
CA LYS A 235 9.58 -16.92 27.18
C LYS A 235 9.25 -16.77 28.67
N GLY A 236 8.57 -15.68 29.06
CA GLY A 236 8.17 -15.41 30.44
C GLY A 236 7.23 -16.48 31.00
N GLU A 237 6.19 -16.85 30.24
CA GLU A 237 5.25 -17.91 30.62
C GLU A 237 5.95 -19.26 30.82
N LYS A 238 6.92 -19.58 29.95
CA LYS A 238 7.71 -20.81 30.07
C LYS A 238 8.55 -20.84 31.35
N ILE A 239 9.18 -19.72 31.72
CA ILE A 239 9.98 -19.60 32.94
C ILE A 239 9.08 -19.80 34.18
N LEU A 240 7.96 -19.09 34.25
CA LEU A 240 7.05 -19.15 35.39
C LEU A 240 6.39 -20.52 35.54
N LYS A 241 5.99 -21.16 34.44
CA LYS A 241 5.43 -22.51 34.45
C LYS A 241 6.42 -23.56 34.97
N LYS A 242 7.71 -23.42 34.61
CA LYS A 242 8.77 -24.29 35.14
C LYS A 242 8.89 -24.14 36.66
N GLU A 243 8.82 -22.92 37.16
CA GLU A 243 8.90 -22.64 38.59
C GLU A 243 7.67 -23.13 39.37
N GLN A 244 6.46 -22.95 38.83
CA GLN A 244 5.24 -23.53 39.39
C GLN A 244 5.37 -25.05 39.54
N GLY A 245 5.89 -25.73 38.52
CA GLY A 245 6.14 -27.18 38.58
C GLY A 245 7.18 -27.57 39.64
N ARG A 246 8.18 -26.73 39.93
CA ARG A 246 9.15 -26.93 41.01
C ARG A 246 8.46 -26.82 42.37
N LEU A 247 7.71 -25.73 42.60
CA LEU A 247 7.00 -25.48 43.86
C LEU A 247 5.95 -26.55 44.15
N GLN A 248 5.22 -27.03 43.14
CA GLN A 248 4.24 -28.11 43.29
C GLN A 248 4.89 -29.41 43.80
N LYS A 249 6.07 -29.77 43.28
CA LYS A 249 6.83 -30.95 43.72
C LYS A 249 7.34 -30.79 45.16
N GLU A 250 7.82 -29.60 45.51
CA GLU A 250 8.27 -29.30 46.88
C GLU A 250 7.12 -29.36 47.88
N LEU A 251 5.96 -28.80 47.54
CA LEU A 251 4.76 -28.87 48.36
C LEU A 251 4.31 -30.32 48.57
N THR A 252 4.24 -31.11 47.50
CA THR A 252 3.85 -32.54 47.57
C THR A 252 4.82 -33.32 48.48
N LYS A 253 6.12 -33.01 48.41
CA LYS A 253 7.11 -33.63 49.28
C LYS A 253 6.88 -33.24 50.74
N LEU A 254 6.65 -31.96 51.01
CA LEU A 254 6.40 -31.44 52.36
C LEU A 254 5.12 -32.03 52.97
N GLU A 255 4.06 -32.18 52.17
CA GLU A 255 2.80 -32.82 52.57
C GLU A 255 3.01 -34.29 52.94
N ASN A 256 3.78 -35.03 52.13
CA ASN A 256 4.12 -36.41 52.43
C ASN A 256 4.97 -36.53 53.70
N ASP A 257 5.98 -35.66 53.86
CA ASP A 257 6.85 -35.64 55.04
C ASP A 257 6.01 -35.35 56.30
N LEU A 258 5.10 -34.37 56.24
CA LEU A 258 4.17 -34.04 57.33
C LEU A 258 3.25 -35.21 57.67
N PHE A 259 2.66 -35.86 56.65
CA PHE A 259 1.78 -37.00 56.84
C PHE A 259 2.49 -38.18 57.51
N VAL A 260 3.73 -38.49 57.09
CA VAL A 260 4.56 -39.52 57.72
C VAL A 260 4.87 -39.16 59.17
N SER A 261 5.23 -37.90 59.45
CA SER A 261 5.49 -37.43 60.83
C SER A 261 4.26 -37.54 61.72
N LEU A 262 3.07 -37.13 61.26
CA LEU A 262 1.82 -37.24 62.02
C LEU A 262 1.46 -38.69 62.32
N LYS A 263 1.61 -39.59 61.35
CA LYS A 263 1.34 -41.03 61.54
C LYS A 263 2.26 -41.67 62.59
N ASN A 264 3.52 -41.25 62.63
CA ASN A 264 4.45 -41.73 63.65
C ASN A 264 4.14 -41.15 65.04
N PHE A 265 3.64 -39.93 65.12
CA PHE A 265 3.23 -39.29 66.38
C PHE A 265 2.00 -39.96 67.02
N ASP A 266 1.01 -40.37 66.22
CA ASP A 266 -0.16 -41.13 66.70
C ASP A 266 0.22 -42.53 67.23
N LEU A 267 1.30 -43.13 66.71
CA LEU A 267 1.79 -44.44 67.16
C LEU A 267 2.54 -44.34 68.50
N ASP A 268 3.22 -43.23 68.77
CA ASP A 268 3.95 -43.00 70.03
C ASP A 268 3.03 -42.60 71.20
N ILE A 269 1.79 -42.13 70.95
CA ILE A 269 0.79 -41.80 71.99
C ILE A 269 -0.05 -43.03 72.37
N ALA A 270 -0.14 -44.03 71.51
CA ALA A 270 -0.91 -45.26 71.72
C ALA A 270 -0.11 -46.42 72.34
N ALA A 271 1.19 -46.23 72.59
CA ALA A 271 2.09 -47.17 73.27
C ALA A 271 2.27 -46.80 74.75
#